data_AF-A0A8H7PYP9-F1
#
_entry.id   AF-A0A8H7PYP9-F1
#
_cell.length_a   1.000
_cell.length_b   1.000
_cell.length_c   1.000
_cell.angle_alpha   90.00
_cell.angle_beta   90.00
_cell.angle_gamma   90.00
#
_symmetry.space_group_name_H-M   'P 1'
#
loop_
_entity.id
_entity.type
_entity.pdbx_description
1 polymer ?
#
loop_
_entity_poly.entity_id
_entity_poly.type
_entity_poly.pdbx_seq_one_letter_code
_entity_poly.pdbx_strand_id
1 'polypeptide(L)'
;MSGFLAPTSKNLFKFLSVDSELFPLLGIYGVTFGMAGYMLGQKARHIHPENNVRMASKETYPWHSSDESSDFKYKFHRYGDPNGPLLTAPSAMVEHTVQVHAPKSSIPHQLLA
;
A
#
# COMPACT_ATOMS: atom_id res chain seq x y z
N MET A 1 2.84 -49.62 5.72
CA MET A 1 2.49 -49.14 7.07
C MET A 1 3.77 -48.93 7.85
N SER A 2 4.25 -47.69 7.97
CA SER A 2 5.31 -47.23 8.90
C SER A 2 5.74 -45.83 8.45
N GLY A 3 5.88 -44.80 9.28
CA GLY A 3 5.45 -44.59 10.65
C GLY A 3 5.07 -43.11 10.77
N PHE A 4 4.10 -42.84 11.63
CA PHE A 4 3.67 -41.50 11.99
C PHE A 4 4.86 -40.72 12.58
N LEU A 5 5.26 -39.63 11.92
CA LEU A 5 6.03 -38.56 12.55
C LEU A 5 5.10 -37.87 13.57
N ALA A 6 4.97 -38.47 14.75
CA ALA A 6 4.36 -37.80 15.89
C ALA A 6 5.34 -36.71 16.36
N PRO A 7 4.96 -35.41 16.38
CA PRO A 7 5.78 -34.42 17.04
C PRO A 7 5.69 -34.71 18.54
N THR A 8 6.69 -35.42 19.07
CA THR A 8 6.85 -35.56 20.52
C THR A 8 6.97 -34.15 21.06
N SER A 9 6.12 -33.75 22.01
CA SER A 9 6.18 -32.44 22.65
C SER A 9 7.52 -32.33 23.40
N LYS A 10 8.55 -31.85 22.73
CA LYS A 10 9.85 -31.61 23.33
C LYS A 10 9.74 -30.31 24.12
N ASN A 11 9.92 -30.43 25.43
CA ASN A 11 9.97 -29.29 26.32
C ASN A 11 11.11 -28.37 25.82
N LEU A 12 10.77 -27.18 25.31
CA LEU A 12 11.73 -26.28 24.63
C LEU A 12 12.96 -26.00 25.49
N PHE A 13 12.75 -25.83 26.80
CA PHE A 13 13.81 -25.63 27.77
C PHE A 13 14.75 -26.85 27.91
N LYS A 14 14.23 -28.08 27.76
CA LYS A 14 15.04 -29.30 27.80
C LYS A 14 15.83 -29.49 26.50
N PHE A 15 15.32 -29.00 25.37
CA PHE A 15 16.05 -28.99 24.09
C PHE A 15 17.19 -27.96 24.12
N LEU A 16 16.93 -26.78 24.67
CA LEU A 16 17.93 -25.72 24.87
C LEU A 16 19.05 -26.09 25.84
N SER A 17 18.78 -26.96 26.82
CA SER A 17 19.78 -27.37 27.81
C SER A 17 20.68 -28.53 27.35
N VAL A 18 20.31 -29.25 26.28
CA VAL A 18 21.02 -30.46 25.83
C VAL A 18 22.08 -30.13 24.77
N ASP A 19 21.79 -29.20 23.85
CA ASP A 19 22.68 -28.86 22.74
C ASP A 19 23.23 -27.43 22.89
N SER A 20 24.47 -27.30 23.36
CA SER A 20 25.11 -26.00 23.58
C SER A 20 25.42 -25.23 22.28
N GLU A 21 25.47 -25.91 21.14
CA GLU A 21 25.63 -25.31 19.80
C GLU A 21 24.38 -24.53 19.36
N LEU A 22 23.24 -24.76 20.01
CA LEU A 22 22.00 -24.08 19.69
C LEU A 22 21.98 -22.62 20.18
N PHE A 23 22.75 -22.28 21.22
CA PHE A 23 22.81 -20.91 21.76
C PHE A 23 23.29 -19.86 20.75
N PRO A 24 24.42 -20.04 20.04
CA PRO A 24 24.85 -19.07 19.03
C PRO A 24 23.86 -18.99 17.86
N LEU A 25 23.28 -20.12 17.44
CA LEU A 25 22.26 -20.14 16.39
C LEU A 25 21.02 -19.33 16.79
N LEU A 26 20.55 -19.50 18.02
CA LEU A 26 19.40 -18.78 18.56
C LEU A 26 19.71 -17.28 18.71
N GLY A 27 20.95 -16.92 19.04
CA GLY A 27 21.41 -15.54 19.02
C GLY A 27 21.29 -14.89 17.63
N ILE A 28 21.76 -15.58 16.59
CA ILE A 28 21.67 -15.08 15.20
C ILE A 28 20.21 -14.96 14.75
N TYR A 29 19.38 -15.95 15.05
CA TYR A 29 17.95 -15.88 14.75
C TYR A 29 17.26 -14.75 15.53
N GLY A 30 17.56 -14.59 16.81
CA GLY A 30 17.03 -13.49 17.62
C GLY A 30 17.38 -12.11 17.04
N VAL A 31 18.63 -11.92 16.61
CA VAL A 31 19.07 -10.66 15.98
C VAL A 31 18.38 -10.45 14.63
N THR A 32 18.32 -11.47 13.77
CA THR A 32 17.71 -11.32 12.43
C THR A 32 16.21 -11.06 12.51
N PHE A 33 15.47 -11.84 13.30
CA PHE A 33 14.03 -11.63 13.50
C PHE A 33 13.74 -10.35 14.29
N GLY A 34 14.57 -10.01 15.27
CA GLY A 34 14.45 -8.76 16.01
C GLY A 34 14.65 -7.53 15.13
N MET A 35 15.69 -7.53 14.28
CA MET A 35 15.97 -6.44 13.34
C MET A 35 14.87 -6.33 12.27
N ALA A 36 14.44 -7.45 11.69
CA ALA A 36 13.36 -7.47 10.71
C ALA A 36 12.05 -6.95 11.33
N GLY A 37 11.71 -7.43 12.53
CA GLY A 37 10.54 -6.97 13.28
C GLY A 37 10.62 -5.48 13.64
N TYR A 38 11.79 -4.99 14.04
CA TYR A 38 12.03 -3.59 14.33
C TYR A 38 11.80 -2.70 13.10
N MET A 39 12.38 -3.07 11.94
CA MET A 39 12.19 -2.33 10.70
C MET A 39 10.73 -2.35 10.22
N LEU A 40 10.05 -3.50 10.35
CA LEU A 40 8.63 -3.62 10.00
C LEU A 40 7.75 -2.75 10.92
N GLY A 41 8.04 -2.74 12.22
CA GLY A 41 7.36 -1.90 13.20
C GLY A 41 7.61 -0.40 13.00
N GLN A 42 8.83 0.00 12.63
CA GLN A 42 9.14 1.38 12.27
C GLN A 42 8.35 1.86 11.06
N LYS A 43 8.19 1.03 10.02
CA LYS A 43 7.37 1.39 8.85
C LYS A 43 5.93 1.76 9.21
N ALA A 44 5.32 1.05 10.18
CA ALA A 44 3.96 1.37 10.63
C ALA A 44 3.85 2.71 11.39
N ARG A 45 4.95 3.17 12.02
CA ARG A 45 4.97 4.44 12.78
C ARG A 45 5.16 5.69 11.91
N HIS A 46 5.72 5.54 10.72
CA HIS A 46 5.93 6.64 9.77
C HIS A 46 4.83 6.74 8.71
N ILE A 47 3.64 6.19 8.96
CA ILE A 47 2.48 6.37 8.08
C ILE A 47 1.96 7.79 8.29
N HIS A 48 2.58 8.71 7.57
CA HIS A 48 2.14 10.08 7.46
C HIS A 48 1.19 10.17 6.26
N PRO A 49 -0.02 10.73 6.42
CA PRO A 49 -1.00 10.81 5.33
C PRO A 49 -0.45 11.55 4.10
N GLU A 50 0.54 12.43 4.26
CA GLU A 50 1.27 13.13 3.20
C GLU A 50 2.26 12.25 2.39
N ASN A 51 2.70 11.10 2.93
CA ASN A 51 3.70 10.22 2.30
C ASN A 51 3.14 8.85 1.91
N ASN A 52 1.86 8.59 2.17
CA ASN A 52 1.25 7.29 1.94
C ASN A 52 0.57 7.23 0.57
N VAL A 53 1.12 6.42 -0.34
CA VAL A 53 0.42 6.01 -1.57
C VAL A 53 -0.66 5.01 -1.18
N ARG A 54 -1.86 5.52 -0.87
CA ARG A 54 -3.01 4.69 -0.52
C ARG A 54 -3.54 4.01 -1.78
N MET A 55 -3.50 2.68 -1.77
CA MET A 55 -4.19 1.90 -2.80
C MET A 55 -5.69 2.11 -2.64
N ALA A 56 -6.38 2.32 -3.76
CA ALA A 56 -7.81 2.51 -3.77
C ALA A 56 -8.52 1.24 -3.29
N SER A 57 -9.32 1.36 -2.24
CA SER A 57 -9.99 0.20 -1.63
C SER A 57 -11.28 -0.21 -2.35
N LYS A 58 -11.88 0.70 -3.14
CA LYS A 58 -13.19 0.51 -3.78
C LYS A 58 -13.12 0.35 -5.30
N GLU A 59 -12.15 0.99 -5.95
CA GLU A 59 -12.05 1.01 -7.42
C GLU A 59 -10.67 0.55 -7.88
N THR A 60 -10.65 -0.34 -8.87
CA THR A 60 -9.41 -0.79 -9.53
C THR A 60 -8.70 0.36 -10.26
N TYR A 61 -9.45 1.37 -10.69
CA TYR A 61 -8.96 2.50 -11.47
C TYR A 61 -9.37 3.83 -10.80
N PRO A 62 -8.68 4.24 -9.72
CA PRO A 62 -9.06 5.41 -8.92
C PRO A 62 -9.07 6.75 -9.65
N TRP A 63 -8.39 6.85 -10.80
CA TRP A 63 -8.36 8.08 -11.58
C TRP A 63 -9.65 8.34 -12.37
N HIS A 64 -10.59 7.39 -12.41
CA HIS A 64 -11.89 7.58 -13.05
C HIS A 64 -12.95 8.19 -12.11
N SER A 65 -12.76 8.12 -10.78
CA SER A 65 -13.70 8.77 -9.86
C SER A 65 -13.42 10.27 -9.73
N SER A 66 -14.48 11.05 -9.89
CA SER A 66 -14.46 12.51 -9.71
C SER A 66 -14.55 12.93 -8.24
N ASP A 67 -14.67 11.99 -7.30
CA ASP A 67 -14.82 12.27 -5.87
C ASP A 67 -13.59 13.01 -5.31
N GLU A 68 -13.78 14.24 -4.82
CA GLU A 68 -12.71 15.04 -4.22
C GLU A 68 -12.28 14.56 -2.84
N SER A 69 -13.16 13.86 -2.12
CA SER A 69 -12.90 13.36 -0.76
C SER A 69 -12.32 11.95 -0.73
N SER A 70 -11.80 11.44 -1.85
CA SER A 70 -11.34 10.07 -1.92
C SER A 70 -9.98 9.87 -1.23
N ASP A 71 -9.86 8.75 -0.52
CA ASP A 71 -8.70 8.46 0.33
C ASP A 71 -7.40 8.18 -0.43
N PHE A 72 -7.48 7.94 -1.74
CA PHE A 72 -6.33 7.61 -2.59
C PHE A 72 -5.63 8.83 -3.19
N LYS A 73 -6.23 10.03 -3.10
CA LYS A 73 -5.62 11.25 -3.64
C LYS A 73 -4.46 11.71 -2.77
N TYR A 74 -3.39 12.16 -3.42
CA TYR A 74 -2.26 12.77 -2.74
C TYR A 74 -2.71 14.03 -1.99
N LYS A 75 -2.24 14.19 -0.74
CA LYS A 75 -2.59 15.32 0.12
C LYS A 75 -1.32 16.10 0.48
N PHE A 76 -1.40 17.42 0.47
CA PHE A 76 -0.25 18.29 0.66
C PHE A 76 -0.61 19.55 1.45
N HIS A 77 0.40 20.15 2.08
CA HIS A 77 0.27 21.46 2.69
C HIS A 77 0.63 22.56 1.70
N ARG A 78 -0.17 23.62 1.67
CA ARG A 78 0.14 24.79 0.85
C ARG A 78 1.47 25.40 1.32
N TYR A 79 2.40 25.62 0.41
CA TYR A 79 3.74 26.15 0.70
C TYR A 79 4.59 25.30 1.66
N GLY A 80 4.21 24.05 1.93
CA GLY A 80 4.94 23.17 2.83
C GLY A 80 4.85 23.55 4.31
N ASP A 81 3.92 24.43 4.71
CA ASP A 81 3.68 24.75 6.12
C ASP A 81 2.92 23.60 6.80
N PRO A 82 3.55 22.85 7.75
CA PRO A 82 2.91 21.69 8.39
C PRO A 82 1.68 22.05 9.22
N ASN A 83 1.56 23.32 9.65
CA ASN A 83 0.42 23.78 10.44
C ASN A 83 -0.75 24.25 9.57
N GLY A 84 -0.55 24.33 8.25
CA GLY A 84 -1.58 24.76 7.31
C GLY A 84 -2.64 23.68 7.03
N PRO A 85 -3.78 24.07 6.42
CA PRO A 85 -4.80 23.12 6.02
C PRO A 85 -4.24 22.11 5.01
N LEU A 86 -4.59 20.84 5.20
CA LEU A 86 -4.22 19.76 4.29
C LEU A 86 -5.13 19.80 3.06
N LEU A 87 -4.55 20.03 1.88
CA LEU A 87 -5.24 20.14 0.60
C LEU A 87 -5.11 18.85 -0.20
N THR A 88 -6.11 18.54 -1.02
CA THR A 88 -6.09 17.37 -1.92
C THR A 88 -5.60 17.79 -3.31
N ALA A 89 -4.81 16.94 -3.95
CA ALA A 89 -4.38 17.16 -5.33
C ALA A 89 -5.57 17.12 -6.30
N PRO A 90 -5.62 18.03 -7.29
CA PRO A 90 -6.61 17.97 -8.36
C PRO A 90 -6.42 16.69 -9.18
N SER A 91 -7.49 16.19 -9.78
CA SER A 91 -7.43 15.01 -10.64
C SER A 91 -6.52 15.27 -11.84
N ALA A 92 -5.69 14.27 -12.21
CA ALA A 92 -4.76 14.37 -13.34
C ALA A 92 -5.46 14.39 -14.71
N MET A 93 -6.71 13.94 -14.76
CA MET A 93 -7.52 13.99 -15.97
C MET A 93 -8.26 15.32 -16.04
N VAL A 94 -7.90 16.15 -17.00
CA VAL A 94 -8.63 17.38 -17.36
C VAL A 94 -9.44 17.06 -18.61
N GLU A 95 -10.73 16.80 -18.44
CA GLU A 95 -11.65 16.63 -19.57
C GLU A 95 -12.16 18.00 -20.02
N HIS A 96 -11.98 18.32 -21.30
CA HIS A 96 -12.53 19.52 -21.92
C HIS A 96 -13.49 19.12 -23.02
N THR A 97 -14.78 19.24 -22.74
CA THR A 97 -15.84 19.02 -23.74
C THR A 97 -16.06 20.30 -24.53
N VAL A 98 -15.71 20.28 -25.81
CA VAL A 98 -15.97 21.39 -26.73
C VAL A 98 -17.17 21.02 -27.60
N GLN A 99 -18.22 21.84 -27.56
CA GLN A 99 -19.32 21.73 -28.51
C GLN A 99 -18.90 22.32 -29.85
N VAL A 100 -18.69 21.47 -30.85
CA VAL A 100 -18.37 21.90 -32.22
C VAL A 100 -19.68 22.00 -33.01
N HIS A 101 -20.04 23.20 -33.45
CA HIS A 101 -21.15 23.38 -34.38
C HIS A 101 -20.65 23.05 -35.79
N ALA A 102 -20.72 21.77 -36.18
CA ALA A 102 -20.36 21.33 -37.51
C ALA A 102 -21.54 21.55 -38.49
N PRO A 103 -21.31 22.13 -39.68
CA PRO A 103 -22.34 22.14 -40.72
C PRO A 103 -22.69 20.71 -41.11
N LYS A 104 -23.97 20.42 -41.38
CA LYS A 104 -24.46 19.07 -41.69
C LYS A 104 -23.72 18.38 -42.84
N SER A 105 -23.07 19.14 -43.72
CA SER A 105 -22.30 18.64 -44.86
C SER A 105 -20.93 18.03 -44.52
N SER A 106 -20.40 18.25 -43.30
CA SER A 106 -19.08 17.75 -42.90
C SER A 106 -19.11 16.53 -41.97
N ILE A 107 -20.30 16.02 -41.64
CA ILE A 107 -20.45 14.85 -40.76
C ILE A 107 -20.36 13.59 -41.62
N PRO A 108 -19.40 12.67 -41.36
CA PRO A 108 -19.34 11.41 -42.10
C PRO A 108 -20.63 10.62 -41.87
N HIS A 109 -21.26 10.15 -42.96
CA HIS A 109 -22.55 9.44 -42.95
C HIS A 109 -22.60 8.22 -42.01
N GLN A 110 -21.43 7.70 -41.59
CA GLN A 110 -21.29 6.57 -40.67
C GLN A 110 -21.67 6.87 -39.21
N LEU A 111 -21.84 8.16 -38.83
CA LEU A 111 -22.21 8.59 -37.48
C LEU A 111 -23.68 9.02 -37.35
N LEU A 112 -24.48 8.87 -38.42
CA LEU A 112 -25.89 9.30 -38.49
C LEU A 112 -26.89 8.12 -38.43
N ALA A 113 -26.43 6.94 -37.99
CA ALA A 113 -27.25 5.73 -37.84
C ALA A 113 -27.66 5.48 -36.39
#